data_AF-A0A3M0KWK4-F1
#
_entry.id   AF-A0A3M0KWK4-F1
#
_cell.length_a   1.000
_cell.length_b   1.000
_cell.length_c   1.000
_cell.angle_alpha   90.00
_cell.angle_beta   90.00
_cell.angle_gamma   90.00
#
_symmetry.space_group_name_H-M   'P 1'
#
loop_
_entity.id
_entity.type
_entity.pdbx_description
1 polymer ?
#
loop_
_entity_poly.entity_id
_entity_poly.type
_entity_poly.pdbx_seq_one_letter_code
_entity_poly.pdbx_strand_id
1 'polypeptide(L)'
;MEKALTTWLRNFARDSPLSREELAAVVAELLPRRHKRAGDCPADLEITEAVLNDDLMPTYYTPEELRACLQNVSLENHFSHIFTYPFSIPQLAVLKEYLYKASAAIKRYVELGNALNPTALDAIGTRYVCLLNATELGAIDPPSLRLASLDPSACSQETKNLLYQKAKEAFSGQHHLPAYYELILPYLGGAPAVDLKALSKDDVNMNVTTFVTLRRESLMYLTPREVQGLLGMNLPELARWQDRSPVRDWIQLQRQSELDQLHVGLTGGTQEGYINIVTPKFPATSSAPLGAVATAFHLLPALLLSLLVVSVLS
;
A
#
# COMPACT_ATOMS: atom_id res chain seq x y z
N MET A 1 -21.14 -7.71 5.36
CA MET A 1 -20.18 -7.55 6.46
C MET A 1 -20.88 -7.28 7.76
N GLU A 2 -21.82 -6.34 7.89
CA GLU A 2 -22.59 -6.22 9.14
C GLU A 2 -23.29 -7.54 9.48
N LYS A 3 -23.93 -8.22 8.52
CA LYS A 3 -24.45 -9.59 8.71
C LYS A 3 -23.36 -10.64 8.97
N ALA A 4 -22.20 -10.60 8.31
CA ALA A 4 -21.12 -11.58 8.51
C ALA A 4 -20.42 -11.39 9.85
N LEU A 5 -20.11 -10.15 10.23
CA LEU A 5 -19.57 -9.73 11.51
C LEU A 5 -20.60 -9.89 12.64
N THR A 6 -21.89 -9.58 12.46
CA THR A 6 -22.92 -9.88 13.48
C THR A 6 -23.21 -11.38 13.56
N THR A 7 -23.18 -12.12 12.46
CA THR A 7 -23.34 -13.59 12.46
C THR A 7 -22.13 -14.24 13.10
N TRP A 8 -20.92 -13.77 12.81
CA TRP A 8 -19.70 -14.15 13.50
C TRP A 8 -19.79 -13.77 14.97
N LEU A 9 -20.05 -12.51 15.34
CA LEU A 9 -20.23 -12.10 16.74
C LEU A 9 -21.28 -12.95 17.45
N ARG A 10 -22.39 -13.33 16.79
CA ARG A 10 -23.47 -14.14 17.36
C ARG A 10 -23.11 -15.63 17.48
N ASN A 11 -22.42 -16.19 16.49
CA ASN A 11 -21.96 -17.59 16.50
C ASN A 11 -20.76 -17.74 17.45
N PHE A 12 -19.79 -16.83 17.36
CA PHE A 12 -18.66 -16.69 18.26
C PHE A 12 -19.12 -16.45 19.70
N ALA A 13 -20.15 -15.62 19.96
CA ALA A 13 -20.72 -15.44 21.29
C ALA A 13 -21.25 -16.72 21.96
N ARG A 14 -21.50 -17.80 21.19
CA ARG A 14 -21.84 -19.10 21.79
C ARG A 14 -20.62 -19.83 22.37
N ASP A 15 -19.42 -19.55 21.84
CA ASP A 15 -18.16 -20.19 22.20
C ASP A 15 -17.14 -19.19 22.84
N SER A 16 -17.54 -17.93 22.99
CA SER A 16 -16.72 -16.82 23.46
C SER A 16 -16.76 -16.68 24.98
N PRO A 17 -15.66 -16.30 25.64
CA PRO A 17 -15.66 -15.96 27.07
C PRO A 17 -16.40 -14.65 27.40
N LEU A 18 -16.90 -13.92 26.40
CA LEU A 18 -17.58 -12.63 26.60
C LEU A 18 -18.90 -12.76 27.36
N SER A 19 -19.08 -11.91 28.36
CA SER A 19 -20.36 -11.70 29.03
C SER A 19 -21.41 -11.09 28.07
N ARG A 20 -22.69 -11.21 28.45
CA ARG A 20 -23.80 -10.65 27.67
C ARG A 20 -23.69 -9.13 27.55
N GLU A 21 -23.20 -8.47 28.60
CA GLU A 21 -22.97 -7.02 28.66
C GLU A 21 -21.87 -6.59 27.69
N GLU A 22 -20.77 -7.34 27.62
CA GLU A 22 -19.66 -7.09 26.70
C GLU A 22 -20.06 -7.27 25.25
N LEU A 23 -20.81 -8.33 24.94
CA LEU A 23 -21.37 -8.55 23.61
C LEU A 23 -22.31 -7.41 23.21
N ALA A 24 -23.17 -6.95 24.14
CA ALA A 24 -24.05 -5.83 23.89
C ALA A 24 -23.27 -4.54 23.58
N ALA A 25 -22.14 -4.32 24.24
CA ALA A 25 -21.26 -3.17 23.97
C ALA A 25 -20.63 -3.24 22.57
N VAL A 26 -20.18 -4.42 22.12
CA VAL A 26 -19.63 -4.60 20.75
C VAL A 26 -20.71 -4.43 19.69
N VAL A 27 -21.88 -5.04 19.89
CA VAL A 27 -23.02 -4.93 18.95
C VAL A 27 -23.54 -3.50 18.88
N ALA A 28 -23.48 -2.72 19.97
CA ALA A 28 -23.89 -1.32 19.99
C ALA A 28 -23.10 -0.44 19.00
N GLU A 29 -21.84 -0.77 18.70
CA GLU A 29 -21.04 -0.04 17.71
C GLU A 29 -21.51 -0.29 16.26
N LEU A 30 -22.17 -1.43 16.02
CA LEU A 30 -22.74 -1.77 14.72
C LEU A 30 -24.13 -1.14 14.51
N LEU A 31 -24.87 -0.92 15.60
CA LEU A 31 -26.21 -0.35 15.51
C LEU A 31 -26.18 1.12 15.06
N PRO A 32 -27.17 1.57 14.27
CA PRO A 32 -27.26 2.95 13.85
C PRO A 32 -27.37 3.89 15.06
N ARG A 33 -26.43 4.83 15.20
CA ARG A 33 -26.63 5.99 16.10
C ARG A 33 -27.83 6.77 15.57
N ARG A 34 -28.80 7.12 16.44
CA ARG A 34 -30.08 7.78 16.11
C ARG A 34 -29.93 8.83 15.00
N HIS A 35 -30.08 8.39 13.76
CA HIS A 35 -30.39 9.19 12.59
C HIS A 35 -31.77 8.73 12.13
N LYS A 36 -32.49 9.61 11.41
CA LYS A 36 -33.79 9.28 10.80
C LYS A 36 -33.71 7.88 10.21
N ARG A 37 -34.66 6.99 10.54
CA ARG A 37 -34.68 5.60 10.07
C ARG A 37 -34.41 5.63 8.56
N ALA A 38 -33.24 5.16 8.14
CA ALA A 38 -33.03 4.83 6.73
C ALA A 38 -34.11 3.80 6.39
N GLY A 39 -34.76 3.95 5.23
CA GLY A 39 -35.68 2.93 4.76
C GLY A 39 -34.95 1.60 4.62
N ASP A 40 -35.69 0.49 4.72
CA ASP A 40 -35.15 -0.82 4.37
C ASP A 40 -34.67 -0.80 2.90
N CYS A 41 -33.67 -1.62 2.56
CA CYS A 41 -33.24 -1.77 1.18
C CYS A 41 -34.41 -2.28 0.32
N PRO A 42 -34.77 -1.59 -0.78
CA PRO A 42 -35.80 -2.08 -1.70
C PRO A 42 -35.41 -3.45 -2.27
N ALA A 43 -36.37 -4.36 -2.41
CA ALA A 43 -36.11 -5.74 -2.81
C ALA A 43 -35.53 -5.85 -4.25
N ASP A 44 -35.83 -4.88 -5.10
CA ASP A 44 -35.30 -4.73 -6.46
C ASP A 44 -33.90 -4.12 -6.52
N LEU A 45 -33.41 -3.57 -5.40
CA LEU A 45 -32.10 -2.93 -5.26
C LEU A 45 -31.17 -3.72 -4.33
N GLU A 46 -31.43 -5.01 -4.09
CA GLU A 46 -30.49 -5.83 -3.34
C GLU A 46 -29.14 -5.93 -4.09
N ILE A 47 -28.04 -5.60 -3.40
CA ILE A 47 -26.70 -5.69 -3.97
C ILE A 47 -26.29 -7.17 -4.01
N THR A 48 -26.50 -7.79 -5.17
CA THR A 48 -26.08 -9.16 -5.47
C THR A 48 -24.65 -9.21 -6.02
N GLU A 49 -24.09 -10.42 -6.15
CA GLU A 49 -22.78 -10.61 -6.80
C GLU A 49 -22.76 -10.11 -8.25
N ALA A 50 -23.86 -10.26 -9.00
CA ALA A 50 -23.96 -9.71 -10.36
C ALA A 50 -23.87 -8.19 -10.36
N VAL A 51 -24.53 -7.52 -9.40
CA VAL A 51 -24.46 -6.07 -9.24
C VAL A 51 -23.04 -5.64 -8.84
N LEU A 52 -22.35 -6.40 -7.99
CA LEU A 52 -20.98 -6.08 -7.55
C LEU A 52 -19.93 -6.22 -8.66
N ASN A 53 -20.22 -7.00 -9.69
CA ASN A 53 -19.36 -7.19 -10.86
C ASN A 53 -19.72 -6.27 -12.04
N ASP A 54 -20.72 -5.41 -11.88
CA ASP A 54 -21.13 -4.44 -12.89
C ASP A 54 -20.45 -3.08 -12.67
N ASP A 55 -19.64 -2.65 -13.63
CA ASP A 55 -18.91 -1.37 -13.60
C ASP A 55 -19.82 -0.14 -13.44
N LEU A 56 -21.10 -0.27 -13.80
CA LEU A 56 -22.10 0.80 -13.67
C LEU A 56 -22.84 0.78 -12.32
N MET A 57 -22.51 -0.15 -11.42
CA MET A 57 -23.12 -0.28 -10.09
C MET A 57 -23.28 1.04 -9.32
N PRO A 58 -22.31 1.97 -9.30
CA PRO A 58 -22.47 3.26 -8.62
C PRO A 58 -23.64 4.10 -9.14
N THR A 59 -24.08 3.89 -10.38
CA THR A 59 -25.19 4.63 -10.99
C THR A 59 -26.56 4.11 -10.56
N TYR A 60 -26.63 2.89 -10.02
CA TYR A 60 -27.88 2.24 -9.62
C TYR A 60 -28.41 2.72 -8.27
N TYR A 61 -27.59 3.40 -7.48
CA TYR A 61 -27.91 3.75 -6.10
C TYR A 61 -27.72 5.23 -5.81
N THR A 62 -28.74 5.89 -5.27
CA THR A 62 -28.54 7.13 -4.52
C THR A 62 -27.72 6.87 -3.25
N PRO A 63 -27.11 7.89 -2.62
CA PRO A 63 -26.40 7.72 -1.36
C PRO A 63 -27.27 7.09 -0.24
N GLU A 64 -28.56 7.43 -0.20
CA GLU A 64 -29.51 6.92 0.77
C GLU A 64 -29.86 5.44 0.52
N GLU A 65 -30.13 5.06 -0.73
CA GLU A 65 -30.37 3.66 -1.13
C GLU A 65 -29.12 2.80 -0.91
N LEU A 66 -27.94 3.32 -1.29
CA LEU A 66 -26.67 2.64 -1.05
C LEU A 66 -26.47 2.40 0.45
N ARG A 67 -26.79 3.39 1.30
CA ARG A 67 -26.71 3.25 2.77
C ARG A 67 -27.67 2.17 3.30
N ALA A 68 -28.89 2.11 2.77
CA ALA A 68 -29.87 1.10 3.16
C ALA A 68 -29.42 -0.31 2.73
N CYS A 69 -28.93 -0.45 1.52
CA CYS A 69 -28.60 -1.75 0.93
C CYS A 69 -27.26 -2.34 1.41
N LEU A 70 -26.28 -1.50 1.80
CA LEU A 70 -24.99 -1.98 2.33
C LEU A 70 -25.08 -2.75 3.66
N GLN A 71 -26.15 -2.56 4.44
CA GLN A 71 -26.33 -3.21 5.74
C GLN A 71 -26.33 -4.74 5.62
N ASN A 72 -26.84 -5.30 4.52
CA ASN A 72 -27.03 -6.75 4.38
C ASN A 72 -26.01 -7.46 3.47
N VAL A 73 -25.00 -6.74 2.97
CA VAL A 73 -24.17 -7.22 1.84
C VAL A 73 -22.77 -7.58 2.33
N SER A 74 -22.23 -8.73 1.91
CA SER A 74 -20.79 -9.02 2.04
C SER A 74 -20.07 -8.51 0.81
N LEU A 75 -19.13 -7.60 1.03
CA LEU A 75 -18.32 -6.99 -0.03
C LEU A 75 -16.91 -7.61 -0.09
N GLU A 76 -16.58 -8.56 0.80
CA GLU A 76 -15.23 -9.09 1.06
C GLU A 76 -14.41 -9.36 -0.21
N ASN A 77 -15.01 -10.05 -1.19
CA ASN A 77 -14.31 -10.44 -2.42
C ASN A 77 -14.32 -9.38 -3.53
N HIS A 78 -15.11 -8.31 -3.40
CA HIS A 78 -15.35 -7.35 -4.47
C HIS A 78 -14.74 -5.98 -4.19
N PHE A 79 -14.04 -5.80 -3.07
CA PHE A 79 -13.62 -4.45 -2.71
C PHE A 79 -12.46 -3.88 -3.52
N SER A 80 -11.54 -4.72 -4.00
CA SER A 80 -10.54 -4.28 -4.98
C SER A 80 -11.25 -3.62 -6.16
N HIS A 81 -12.39 -4.17 -6.56
CA HIS A 81 -13.26 -3.64 -7.61
C HIS A 81 -14.07 -2.42 -7.16
N ILE A 82 -14.74 -2.46 -6.01
CA ILE A 82 -15.53 -1.33 -5.47
C ILE A 82 -14.67 -0.07 -5.30
N PHE A 83 -13.40 -0.20 -4.93
CA PHE A 83 -12.51 0.96 -4.82
C PHE A 83 -12.02 1.51 -6.16
N THR A 84 -12.24 0.79 -7.26
CA THR A 84 -12.00 1.29 -8.63
C THR A 84 -13.21 2.04 -9.20
N TYR A 85 -14.38 1.89 -8.60
CA TYR A 85 -15.59 2.53 -9.07
C TYR A 85 -15.61 4.05 -8.88
N PRO A 86 -16.18 4.80 -9.83
CA PRO A 86 -16.28 6.26 -9.77
C PRO A 86 -17.45 6.69 -8.86
N PHE A 87 -17.41 6.32 -7.58
CA PHE A 87 -18.42 6.78 -6.61
C PHE A 87 -18.39 8.30 -6.46
N SER A 88 -19.58 8.90 -6.38
CA SER A 88 -19.73 10.29 -5.98
C SER A 88 -19.21 10.53 -4.55
N ILE A 89 -18.81 11.77 -4.23
CA ILE A 89 -18.36 12.16 -2.88
C ILE A 89 -19.38 11.74 -1.79
N PRO A 90 -20.70 11.93 -1.96
CA PRO A 90 -21.69 11.45 -1.00
C PRO A 90 -21.72 9.92 -0.84
N GLN A 91 -21.61 9.15 -1.92
CA GLN A 91 -21.55 7.68 -1.84
C GLN A 91 -20.26 7.20 -1.15
N LEU A 92 -19.12 7.86 -1.40
CA LEU A 92 -17.88 7.59 -0.68
C LEU A 92 -18.02 7.84 0.82
N ALA A 93 -18.79 8.86 1.24
CA ALA A 93 -19.07 9.10 2.66
C ALA A 93 -19.87 7.96 3.29
N VAL A 94 -20.85 7.40 2.56
CA VAL A 94 -21.63 6.23 3.00
C VAL A 94 -20.73 5.00 3.17
N LEU A 95 -19.87 4.70 2.19
CA LEU A 95 -18.92 3.59 2.26
C LEU A 95 -17.94 3.76 3.43
N LYS A 96 -17.44 4.98 3.67
CA LYS A 96 -16.59 5.28 4.83
C LYS A 96 -17.31 5.07 6.16
N GLU A 97 -18.57 5.48 6.27
CA GLU A 97 -19.39 5.28 7.47
C GLU A 97 -19.55 3.78 7.78
N TYR A 98 -19.79 2.96 6.76
CA TYR A 98 -19.90 1.50 6.89
C TYR A 98 -18.60 0.87 7.42
N LEU A 99 -17.46 1.24 6.84
CA LEU A 99 -16.15 0.73 7.25
C LEU A 99 -15.79 1.16 8.69
N TYR A 100 -16.14 2.39 9.07
CA TYR A 100 -15.86 2.92 10.41
C TYR A 100 -16.62 2.17 11.50
N LYS A 101 -17.90 1.83 11.30
CA LYS A 101 -18.70 1.07 12.29
C LYS A 101 -18.11 -0.31 12.56
N ALA A 102 -17.74 -1.03 11.51
CA ALA A 102 -17.13 -2.34 11.65
C ALA A 102 -15.76 -2.27 12.34
N SER A 103 -14.93 -1.27 11.99
CA SER A 103 -13.67 -0.99 12.68
C SER A 103 -13.87 -0.69 14.18
N ALA A 104 -14.88 0.12 14.53
CA ALA A 104 -15.20 0.44 15.92
C ALA A 104 -15.62 -0.80 16.73
N ALA A 105 -16.44 -1.68 16.14
CA ALA A 105 -16.84 -2.93 16.79
C ALA A 105 -15.65 -3.88 17.03
N ILE A 106 -14.76 -4.02 16.04
CA ILE A 106 -13.55 -4.85 16.17
C ILE A 106 -12.62 -4.26 17.24
N LYS A 107 -12.44 -2.94 17.23
CA LYS A 107 -11.67 -2.26 18.27
C LYS A 107 -12.24 -2.52 19.65
N ARG A 108 -13.56 -2.38 19.83
CA ARG A 108 -14.23 -2.67 21.11
C ARG A 108 -14.03 -4.11 21.54
N TYR A 109 -14.09 -5.07 20.60
CA TYR A 109 -13.81 -6.48 20.87
C TYR A 109 -12.39 -6.68 21.41
N VAL A 110 -11.37 -6.07 20.80
CA VAL A 110 -9.98 -6.15 21.26
C VAL A 110 -9.77 -5.42 22.60
N GLU A 111 -10.38 -4.25 22.81
CA GLU A 111 -10.31 -3.49 24.07
C GLU A 111 -10.86 -4.26 25.28
N LEU A 112 -11.80 -5.17 25.04
CA LEU A 112 -12.34 -6.08 26.06
C LEU A 112 -11.39 -7.26 26.36
N GLY A 113 -10.18 -7.27 25.81
CA GLY A 113 -9.15 -8.28 26.05
C GLY A 113 -9.27 -9.53 25.19
N ASN A 114 -10.11 -9.50 24.15
CA ASN A 114 -10.27 -10.66 23.26
C ASN A 114 -9.14 -10.75 22.24
N ALA A 115 -8.67 -11.98 21.99
CA ALA A 115 -7.65 -12.25 21.00
C ALA A 115 -8.22 -12.31 19.58
N LEU A 116 -7.48 -11.75 18.62
CA LEU A 116 -7.71 -11.96 17.20
C LEU A 116 -7.16 -13.33 16.78
N ASN A 117 -7.85 -14.39 17.19
CA ASN A 117 -7.52 -15.78 16.85
C ASN A 117 -7.81 -16.07 15.35
N PRO A 118 -7.47 -17.26 14.80
CA PRO A 118 -7.68 -17.56 13.39
C PRO A 118 -9.11 -17.32 12.91
N THR A 119 -10.10 -17.80 13.67
CA THR A 119 -11.52 -17.64 13.32
C THR A 119 -11.93 -16.17 13.29
N ALA A 120 -11.41 -15.35 14.21
CA ALA A 120 -11.65 -13.92 14.21
C ALA A 120 -10.98 -13.23 13.02
N LEU A 121 -9.72 -13.59 12.72
CA LEU A 121 -8.94 -13.04 11.61
C LEU A 121 -9.58 -13.36 10.25
N ASP A 122 -10.03 -14.60 10.04
CA ASP A 122 -10.74 -15.00 8.83
C ASP A 122 -12.09 -14.28 8.70
N ALA A 123 -12.81 -14.11 9.81
CA ALA A 123 -14.12 -13.47 9.80
C ALA A 123 -14.06 -11.95 9.57
N ILE A 124 -13.04 -11.26 10.09
CA ILE A 124 -12.84 -9.83 9.80
C ILE A 124 -12.15 -9.64 8.43
N GLY A 125 -11.38 -10.64 7.99
CA GLY A 125 -10.61 -10.62 6.76
C GLY A 125 -9.54 -9.52 6.72
N THR A 126 -8.75 -9.52 5.64
CA THR A 126 -7.56 -8.65 5.58
C THR A 126 -7.89 -7.16 5.58
N ARG A 127 -9.08 -6.77 5.08
CA ARG A 127 -9.53 -5.39 5.09
C ARG A 127 -9.47 -4.75 6.46
N TYR A 128 -10.10 -5.37 7.45
CA TYR A 128 -10.17 -4.78 8.77
C TYR A 128 -8.85 -4.93 9.50
N VAL A 129 -8.10 -6.01 9.23
CA VAL A 129 -6.71 -6.10 9.65
C VAL A 129 -5.91 -4.88 9.15
N CYS A 130 -6.12 -4.41 7.92
CA CYS A 130 -5.47 -3.19 7.41
C CYS A 130 -5.92 -1.88 8.11
N LEU A 131 -7.02 -1.90 8.86
CA LEU A 131 -7.57 -0.75 9.60
C LEU A 131 -7.19 -0.76 11.08
N LEU A 132 -6.61 -1.86 11.58
CA LEU A 132 -6.10 -1.95 12.94
C LEU A 132 -4.86 -1.09 13.13
N ASN A 133 -4.72 -0.50 14.31
CA ASN A 133 -3.51 0.24 14.67
C ASN A 133 -2.39 -0.72 15.14
N ALA A 134 -1.20 -0.15 15.37
CA ALA A 134 -0.02 -0.93 15.76
C ALA A 134 -0.20 -1.71 17.07
N THR A 135 -0.94 -1.17 18.04
CA THR A 135 -1.21 -1.85 19.32
C THR A 135 -2.12 -3.06 19.13
N GLU A 136 -3.19 -2.89 18.34
CA GLU A 136 -4.15 -3.96 18.02
C GLU A 136 -3.50 -5.07 17.20
N LEU A 137 -2.71 -4.72 16.17
CA LEU A 137 -1.92 -5.68 15.39
C LEU A 137 -0.86 -6.39 16.25
N GLY A 138 -0.23 -5.65 17.17
CA GLY A 138 0.75 -6.19 18.11
C GLY A 138 0.17 -7.25 19.05
N ALA A 139 -1.13 -7.18 19.34
CA ALA A 139 -1.84 -8.14 20.19
C ALA A 139 -2.20 -9.45 19.47
N ILE A 140 -2.02 -9.55 18.14
CA ILE A 140 -2.21 -10.80 17.41
C ILE A 140 -1.13 -11.80 17.86
N ASP A 141 -1.59 -12.97 18.33
CA ASP A 141 -0.72 -14.09 18.66
C ASP A 141 -0.18 -14.71 17.35
N PRO A 142 1.14 -14.78 17.13
CA PRO A 142 1.72 -15.23 15.86
C PRO A 142 1.17 -16.56 15.33
N PRO A 143 1.04 -17.64 16.14
CA PRO A 143 0.40 -18.89 15.71
C PRO A 143 -0.96 -18.75 15.06
N SER A 144 -1.72 -17.69 15.36
CA SER A 144 -3.03 -17.44 14.74
C SER A 144 -2.94 -17.24 13.22
N LEU A 145 -1.81 -16.72 12.73
CA LEU A 145 -1.57 -16.54 11.29
C LEU A 145 -1.33 -17.85 10.53
N ARG A 146 -1.10 -18.97 11.21
CA ARG A 146 -0.91 -20.27 10.55
C ARG A 146 -2.19 -20.82 9.93
N LEU A 147 -3.33 -20.42 10.48
CA LEU A 147 -4.64 -20.94 10.11
C LEU A 147 -5.52 -19.88 9.43
N ALA A 148 -5.13 -18.61 9.50
CA ALA A 148 -5.84 -17.52 8.84
C ALA A 148 -5.38 -17.34 7.39
N SER A 149 -6.31 -17.03 6.50
CA SER A 149 -6.02 -16.68 5.11
C SER A 149 -6.09 -15.17 4.91
N LEU A 150 -4.94 -14.49 4.87
CA LEU A 150 -4.86 -13.05 4.70
C LEU A 150 -4.03 -12.65 3.48
N ASP A 151 -4.51 -11.65 2.73
CA ASP A 151 -3.79 -10.96 1.67
C ASP A 151 -3.57 -9.48 2.03
N PRO A 152 -2.46 -9.13 2.68
CA PRO A 152 -2.17 -7.76 3.10
C PRO A 152 -1.64 -6.87 1.97
N SER A 153 -1.71 -7.29 0.70
CA SER A 153 -1.19 -6.56 -0.45
C SER A 153 -1.68 -5.11 -0.53
N ALA A 154 -2.93 -4.85 -0.13
CA ALA A 154 -3.54 -3.52 -0.11
C ALA A 154 -3.33 -2.72 1.19
N CYS A 155 -2.75 -3.32 2.23
CA CYS A 155 -2.52 -2.62 3.49
C CYS A 155 -1.44 -1.53 3.39
N SER A 156 -1.43 -0.62 4.37
CA SER A 156 -0.33 0.34 4.56
C SER A 156 1.01 -0.39 4.76
N GLN A 157 2.12 0.28 4.43
CA GLN A 157 3.45 -0.31 4.60
C GLN A 157 3.75 -0.65 6.07
N GLU A 158 3.30 0.17 7.02
CA GLU A 158 3.45 -0.07 8.46
C GLU A 158 2.73 -1.35 8.88
N THR A 159 1.48 -1.53 8.44
CA THR A 159 0.72 -2.76 8.69
C THR A 159 1.39 -3.98 8.09
N LYS A 160 1.89 -3.90 6.84
CA LYS A 160 2.64 -4.98 6.19
C LYS A 160 3.87 -5.37 7.01
N ASN A 161 4.62 -4.39 7.52
CA ASN A 161 5.81 -4.63 8.32
C ASN A 161 5.47 -5.41 9.61
N LEU A 162 4.42 -5.00 10.32
CA LEU A 162 3.97 -5.68 11.55
C LEU A 162 3.48 -7.10 11.27
N LEU A 163 2.66 -7.27 10.24
CA LEU A 163 2.15 -8.59 9.85
C LEU A 163 3.28 -9.53 9.40
N TYR A 164 4.29 -9.02 8.70
CA TYR A 164 5.46 -9.80 8.34
C TYR A 164 6.24 -10.30 9.56
N GLN A 165 6.47 -9.46 10.58
CA GLN A 165 7.14 -9.90 11.80
C GLN A 165 6.36 -11.00 12.51
N LYS A 166 5.03 -10.84 12.63
CA LYS A 166 4.14 -11.87 13.19
C LYS A 166 4.18 -13.16 12.38
N ALA A 167 4.12 -13.08 11.05
CA ALA A 167 4.17 -14.26 10.19
C ALA A 167 5.52 -14.97 10.31
N LYS A 168 6.64 -14.23 10.32
CA LYS A 168 7.98 -14.79 10.53
C LYS A 168 8.09 -15.54 11.86
N GLU A 169 7.56 -14.98 12.95
CA GLU A 169 7.49 -15.67 14.25
C GLU A 169 6.62 -16.93 14.16
N ALA A 170 5.43 -16.83 13.56
CA ALA A 170 4.49 -17.92 13.37
C ALA A 170 5.12 -19.10 12.62
N PHE A 171 5.90 -18.84 11.57
CA PHE A 171 6.48 -19.87 10.70
C PHE A 171 7.95 -20.18 11.00
N SER A 172 8.53 -19.62 12.06
CA SER A 172 9.95 -19.78 12.43
C SER A 172 10.41 -21.25 12.51
N GLY A 173 9.56 -22.15 13.02
CA GLY A 173 9.86 -23.59 13.09
C GLY A 173 9.97 -24.28 11.73
N GLN A 174 9.51 -23.65 10.66
CA GLN A 174 9.52 -24.19 9.30
C GLN A 174 10.62 -23.58 8.43
N HIS A 175 11.42 -22.64 8.95
CA HIS A 175 12.42 -21.89 8.17
C HIS A 175 13.43 -22.75 7.39
N HIS A 176 13.67 -24.00 7.82
CA HIS A 176 14.58 -24.93 7.15
C HIS A 176 13.90 -25.79 6.07
N LEU A 177 12.58 -25.66 5.90
CA LEU A 177 11.80 -26.44 4.96
C LEU A 177 11.57 -25.65 3.67
N PRO A 178 11.58 -26.30 2.50
CA PRO A 178 11.26 -25.64 1.23
C PRO A 178 9.90 -24.92 1.22
N ALA A 179 8.92 -25.43 1.98
CA ALA A 179 7.59 -24.84 2.11
C ALA A 179 7.57 -23.47 2.83
N TYR A 180 8.65 -23.07 3.51
CA TYR A 180 8.69 -21.80 4.26
C TYR A 180 8.39 -20.59 3.38
N TYR A 181 8.94 -20.58 2.16
CA TYR A 181 8.71 -19.50 1.22
C TYR A 181 7.22 -19.34 0.87
N GLU A 182 6.52 -20.44 0.62
CA GLU A 182 5.09 -20.43 0.29
C GLU A 182 4.24 -19.87 1.43
N LEU A 183 4.59 -20.20 2.68
CA LEU A 183 3.86 -19.74 3.87
C LEU A 183 4.06 -18.25 4.16
N ILE A 184 5.26 -17.72 3.91
CA ILE A 184 5.56 -16.31 4.16
C ILE A 184 5.20 -15.41 2.98
N LEU A 185 5.00 -15.97 1.79
CA LEU A 185 4.76 -15.26 0.52
C LEU A 185 3.74 -14.11 0.63
N PRO A 186 2.54 -14.27 1.23
CA PRO A 186 1.55 -13.19 1.31
C PRO A 186 2.05 -11.97 2.10
N TYR A 187 3.01 -12.17 3.00
CA TYR A 187 3.50 -11.15 3.93
C TYR A 187 4.80 -10.49 3.48
N LEU A 188 5.43 -10.95 2.39
CA LEU A 188 6.75 -10.49 1.95
C LEU A 188 6.80 -8.99 1.61
N GLY A 189 5.66 -8.37 1.30
CA GLY A 189 5.56 -6.92 1.16
C GLY A 189 6.02 -6.12 2.40
N GLY A 190 6.12 -6.74 3.57
CA GLY A 190 6.65 -6.16 4.81
C GLY A 190 8.07 -6.57 5.18
N ALA A 191 8.72 -7.43 4.38
CA ALA A 191 9.99 -8.05 4.74
C ALA A 191 11.16 -7.06 4.78
N PRO A 192 12.00 -7.07 5.82
CA PRO A 192 13.23 -6.28 5.85
C PRO A 192 14.30 -6.86 4.94
N ALA A 193 15.22 -6.01 4.48
CA ALA A 193 16.30 -6.39 3.58
C ALA A 193 17.11 -7.58 4.10
N VAL A 194 17.38 -7.63 5.42
CA VAL A 194 18.13 -8.75 6.03
C VAL A 194 17.46 -10.11 5.78
N ASP A 195 16.13 -10.16 5.81
CA ASP A 195 15.40 -11.41 5.62
C ASP A 195 15.28 -11.77 4.14
N LEU A 196 15.13 -10.77 3.26
CA LEU A 196 15.21 -10.97 1.81
C LEU A 196 16.60 -11.49 1.38
N LYS A 197 17.67 -11.02 2.02
CA LYS A 197 19.04 -11.52 1.80
C LYS A 197 19.27 -12.93 2.33
N ALA A 198 18.50 -13.36 3.33
CA ALA A 198 18.49 -14.74 3.77
C ALA A 198 17.79 -15.61 2.71
N LEU A 199 16.58 -15.21 2.30
CA LEU A 199 15.79 -15.91 1.27
C LEU A 199 16.52 -16.02 -0.08
N SER A 200 17.36 -15.04 -0.43
CA SER A 200 18.15 -15.09 -1.67
C SER A 200 19.14 -16.25 -1.73
N LYS A 201 19.38 -16.95 -0.62
CA LYS A 201 20.28 -18.11 -0.55
C LYS A 201 19.54 -19.44 -0.69
N ASP A 202 18.21 -19.41 -0.66
CA ASP A 202 17.35 -20.59 -0.58
C ASP A 202 16.71 -20.95 -1.94
N ASP A 203 17.11 -20.27 -3.02
CA ASP A 203 16.69 -20.54 -4.40
C ASP A 203 15.16 -20.58 -4.58
N VAL A 204 14.49 -19.59 -3.98
CA VAL A 204 13.02 -19.56 -3.84
C VAL A 204 12.26 -19.29 -5.13
N ASN A 205 12.95 -18.96 -6.23
CA ASN A 205 12.36 -18.65 -7.53
C ASN A 205 11.19 -17.66 -7.42
N MET A 206 11.43 -16.52 -6.76
CA MET A 206 10.42 -15.50 -6.53
C MET A 206 9.86 -14.97 -7.84
N ASN A 207 8.53 -14.85 -7.92
CA ASN A 207 7.88 -14.23 -9.07
C ASN A 207 8.24 -12.73 -9.13
N VAL A 208 8.52 -12.20 -10.32
CA VAL A 208 8.80 -10.77 -10.50
C VAL A 208 7.62 -9.91 -10.06
N THR A 209 6.38 -10.39 -10.19
CA THR A 209 5.19 -9.70 -9.67
C THR A 209 5.20 -9.57 -8.15
N THR A 210 5.72 -10.58 -7.43
CA THR A 210 5.96 -10.47 -5.98
C THR A 210 7.11 -9.50 -5.71
N PHE A 211 8.22 -9.62 -6.45
CA PHE A 211 9.41 -8.78 -6.28
C PHE A 211 9.09 -7.28 -6.35
N VAL A 212 8.27 -6.86 -7.33
CA VAL A 212 7.89 -5.45 -7.48
C VAL A 212 6.93 -4.94 -6.41
N THR A 213 6.34 -5.82 -5.59
CA THR A 213 5.48 -5.45 -4.45
C THR A 213 6.24 -5.39 -3.12
N LEU A 214 7.51 -5.81 -3.10
CA LEU A 214 8.35 -5.72 -1.91
C LEU A 214 8.51 -4.27 -1.47
N ARG A 215 8.68 -4.05 -0.16
CA ARG A 215 8.85 -2.69 0.36
C ARG A 215 10.08 -2.03 -0.22
N ARG A 216 9.88 -0.83 -0.76
CA ARG A 216 10.90 -0.06 -1.50
C ARG A 216 12.21 0.03 -0.73
N GLU A 217 12.16 0.40 0.54
CA GLU A 217 13.35 0.56 1.36
C GLU A 217 14.19 -0.71 1.41
N SER A 218 13.58 -1.90 1.44
CA SER A 218 14.35 -3.14 1.48
C SER A 218 14.88 -3.56 0.11
N LEU A 219 14.12 -3.33 -0.95
CA LEU A 219 14.58 -3.54 -2.33
C LEU A 219 15.85 -2.73 -2.64
N MET A 220 15.92 -1.47 -2.22
CA MET A 220 17.06 -0.61 -2.52
C MET A 220 18.39 -1.08 -1.86
N TYR A 221 18.33 -1.93 -0.84
CA TYR A 221 19.52 -2.51 -0.18
C TYR A 221 19.96 -3.86 -0.74
N LEU A 222 19.28 -4.38 -1.77
CA LEU A 222 19.63 -5.63 -2.42
C LEU A 222 20.68 -5.41 -3.51
N THR A 223 21.68 -6.28 -3.55
CA THR A 223 22.70 -6.32 -4.62
C THR A 223 22.19 -7.10 -5.84
N PRO A 224 22.80 -6.96 -7.02
CA PRO A 224 22.48 -7.76 -8.20
C PRO A 224 22.49 -9.27 -7.92
N ARG A 225 23.47 -9.76 -7.16
CA ARG A 225 23.57 -11.18 -6.78
C ARG A 225 22.44 -11.63 -5.85
N GLU A 226 22.03 -10.79 -4.90
CA GLU A 226 20.89 -11.09 -4.03
C GLU A 226 19.58 -11.10 -4.82
N VAL A 227 19.40 -10.19 -5.79
CA VAL A 227 18.23 -10.21 -6.70
C VAL A 227 18.23 -11.45 -7.59
N GLN A 228 19.40 -11.85 -8.11
CA GLN A 228 19.56 -13.11 -8.84
C GLN A 228 19.12 -14.32 -8.00
N GLY A 229 19.59 -14.41 -6.75
CA GLY A 229 19.25 -15.52 -5.86
C GLY A 229 17.77 -15.53 -5.43
N LEU A 230 17.13 -14.36 -5.31
CA LEU A 230 15.69 -14.28 -5.06
C LEU A 230 14.86 -14.74 -6.25
N LEU A 231 15.15 -14.22 -7.44
CA LEU A 231 14.33 -14.47 -8.63
C LEU A 231 14.61 -15.84 -9.26
N GLY A 232 15.83 -16.36 -9.13
CA GLY A 232 16.22 -17.65 -9.69
C GLY A 232 15.87 -17.76 -11.17
N MET A 233 15.09 -18.78 -11.53
CA MET A 233 14.62 -19.01 -12.90
C MET A 233 13.77 -17.88 -13.48
N ASN A 234 13.18 -17.03 -12.64
CA ASN A 234 12.35 -15.89 -13.07
C ASN A 234 13.17 -14.62 -13.35
N LEU A 235 14.49 -14.64 -13.10
CA LEU A 235 15.36 -13.47 -13.33
C LEU A 235 15.24 -12.85 -14.74
N PRO A 236 15.14 -13.62 -15.85
CA PRO A 236 14.99 -13.05 -17.18
C PRO A 236 13.75 -12.16 -17.36
N GLU A 237 12.68 -12.40 -16.59
CA GLU A 237 11.47 -11.58 -16.65
C GLU A 237 11.70 -10.16 -16.12
N LEU A 238 12.71 -9.95 -15.25
CA LEU A 238 13.03 -8.64 -14.67
C LEU A 238 13.31 -7.57 -15.74
N ALA A 239 13.86 -7.95 -16.90
CA ALA A 239 14.13 -7.05 -18.02
C ALA A 239 12.86 -6.34 -18.53
N ARG A 240 11.69 -6.98 -18.46
CA ARG A 240 10.40 -6.38 -18.86
C ARG A 240 9.95 -5.25 -17.93
N TRP A 241 10.53 -5.18 -16.74
CA TRP A 241 10.19 -4.21 -15.70
C TRP A 241 11.25 -3.11 -15.55
N GLN A 242 12.34 -3.13 -16.34
CA GLN A 242 13.49 -2.23 -16.15
C GLN A 242 13.14 -0.73 -16.17
N ASP A 243 12.09 -0.34 -16.90
CA ASP A 243 11.66 1.06 -17.02
C ASP A 243 10.61 1.47 -15.98
N ARG A 244 10.14 0.51 -15.17
CA ARG A 244 9.06 0.68 -14.19
C ARG A 244 9.63 0.73 -12.77
N SER A 245 9.05 1.58 -11.93
CA SER A 245 9.31 1.57 -10.49
C SER A 245 8.68 0.30 -9.87
N PRO A 246 9.34 -0.37 -8.90
CA PRO A 246 10.60 0.00 -8.25
C PRO A 246 11.88 -0.49 -8.94
N VAL A 247 11.79 -1.34 -9.97
CA VAL A 247 12.95 -1.99 -10.62
C VAL A 247 13.91 -0.97 -11.23
N ARG A 248 13.40 0.01 -11.98
CA ARG A 248 14.21 1.09 -12.55
C ARG A 248 15.05 1.82 -11.49
N ASP A 249 14.42 2.12 -10.36
CA ASP A 249 15.04 2.89 -9.30
C ASP A 249 16.12 2.04 -8.60
N TRP A 250 15.90 0.73 -8.47
CA TRP A 250 16.92 -0.21 -8.00
C TRP A 250 18.11 -0.31 -8.96
N ILE A 251 17.87 -0.42 -10.27
CA ILE A 251 18.91 -0.48 -11.33
C ILE A 251 19.84 0.72 -11.25
N GLN A 252 19.27 1.93 -11.09
CA GLN A 252 20.04 3.18 -11.03
C GLN A 252 20.98 3.27 -9.82
N LEU A 253 20.76 2.45 -8.78
CA LEU A 253 21.64 2.37 -7.62
C LEU A 253 22.82 1.40 -7.81
N GLN A 254 22.75 0.51 -8.81
CA GLN A 254 23.77 -0.50 -9.04
C GLN A 254 24.83 -0.02 -10.03
N ARG A 255 25.99 -0.68 -10.04
CA ARG A 255 26.99 -0.49 -11.10
C ARG A 255 26.57 -1.26 -12.35
N GLN A 256 26.77 -0.66 -13.52
CA GLN A 256 26.45 -1.34 -14.78
C GLN A 256 27.24 -2.66 -14.92
N SER A 257 28.51 -2.69 -14.51
CA SER A 257 29.35 -3.89 -14.52
C SER A 257 28.82 -5.04 -13.64
N GLU A 258 28.11 -4.74 -12.56
CA GLU A 258 27.49 -5.74 -11.68
C GLU A 258 26.14 -6.21 -12.24
N LEU A 259 25.40 -5.32 -12.91
CA LEU A 259 24.18 -5.67 -13.63
C LEU A 259 24.49 -6.57 -14.85
N ASP A 260 25.59 -6.30 -15.56
CA ASP A 260 26.01 -7.07 -16.73
C ASP A 260 26.33 -8.54 -16.38
N GLN A 261 26.79 -8.81 -15.15
CA GLN A 261 27.02 -10.16 -14.62
C GLN A 261 25.72 -10.98 -14.49
N LEU A 262 24.56 -10.33 -14.50
CA LEU A 262 23.27 -11.02 -14.49
C LEU A 262 22.89 -11.61 -15.84
N HIS A 263 23.53 -11.17 -16.93
CA HIS A 263 23.29 -11.65 -18.30
C HIS A 263 21.83 -11.58 -18.77
N VAL A 264 21.05 -10.62 -18.25
CA VAL A 264 19.63 -10.39 -18.61
C VAL A 264 19.38 -9.06 -19.33
N GLY A 265 20.44 -8.34 -19.70
CA GLY A 265 20.33 -7.13 -20.53
C GLY A 265 19.76 -5.90 -19.80
N LEU A 266 19.91 -5.82 -18.47
CA LEU A 266 19.54 -4.63 -17.70
C LEU A 266 20.50 -3.48 -18.00
N THR A 267 19.97 -2.29 -18.24
CA THR A 267 20.76 -1.09 -18.54
C THR A 267 20.31 0.09 -17.71
N GLY A 268 21.19 1.08 -17.52
CA GLY A 268 20.89 2.30 -16.76
C GLY A 268 21.50 2.33 -15.35
N GLY A 269 22.42 1.39 -15.06
CA GLY A 269 23.26 1.45 -13.86
C GLY A 269 24.27 2.60 -13.92
N THR A 270 24.89 2.86 -12.78
CA THR A 270 25.98 3.83 -12.66
C THR A 270 27.21 3.39 -13.47
N GLN A 271 27.85 4.35 -14.14
CA GLN A 271 29.09 4.10 -14.90
C GLN A 271 30.29 3.98 -13.97
N GLU A 272 31.21 3.09 -14.30
CA GLU A 272 32.50 3.01 -13.63
C GLU A 272 33.45 4.08 -14.20
N GLY A 273 33.75 5.11 -13.41
CA GLY A 273 34.73 6.12 -13.81
C GLY A 273 34.63 7.44 -13.04
N TYR A 274 35.74 8.18 -13.01
CA TYR A 274 35.79 9.57 -12.58
C TYR A 274 35.24 10.47 -13.69
N ILE A 275 34.48 11.50 -13.33
CA ILE A 275 34.20 12.59 -14.25
C ILE A 275 35.55 13.28 -14.52
N ASN A 276 36.10 13.10 -15.72
CA ASN A 276 37.18 13.95 -16.19
C ASN A 276 36.59 15.34 -16.45
N ILE A 277 36.60 16.20 -15.43
CA ILE A 277 36.39 17.63 -15.62
C ILE A 277 37.65 18.14 -16.31
N VAL A 278 37.70 18.03 -17.63
CA VAL A 278 38.66 18.76 -18.43
C VAL A 278 38.28 20.22 -18.26
N THR A 279 38.96 20.93 -17.36
CA THR A 279 38.88 22.39 -17.31
C THR A 279 39.29 22.88 -18.69
N PRO A 280 38.40 23.54 -19.46
CA PRO A 280 38.79 24.10 -20.74
C PRO A 280 39.90 25.12 -20.45
N LYS A 281 41.10 24.84 -20.96
CA LYS A 281 42.19 25.80 -20.99
C LYS A 281 41.75 26.90 -21.96
N PHE A 282 41.09 27.91 -21.43
CA PHE A 282 40.90 29.14 -22.18
C PHE A 282 42.29 29.70 -22.48
N PRO A 283 42.63 29.96 -23.75
CA PRO A 283 43.89 30.63 -24.07
C PRO A 283 43.92 31.96 -23.32
N ALA A 284 45.08 32.29 -22.74
CA ALA A 284 45.29 33.54 -22.04
C ALA A 284 44.80 34.68 -22.95
N THR A 285 43.82 35.44 -22.45
CA THR A 285 43.22 36.55 -23.16
C THR A 285 44.33 37.51 -23.56
N SER A 286 44.50 37.71 -24.86
CA SER A 286 45.37 38.76 -25.40
C SER A 286 44.94 40.08 -24.77
N SER A 287 45.87 40.73 -24.08
CA SER A 287 45.73 42.07 -23.52
C SER A 287 45.68 43.10 -24.66
N ALA A 288 44.51 43.22 -25.30
CA ALA A 288 44.20 44.38 -26.13
C ALA A 288 43.71 45.52 -25.22
N PRO A 289 44.19 46.76 -25.40
CA PRO A 289 43.74 47.89 -24.59
C PRO A 289 42.30 48.25 -24.98
N LEU A 290 41.42 48.35 -23.98
CA LEU A 290 40.07 48.88 -24.13
C LEU A 290 40.12 50.38 -24.39
N GLY A 291 40.22 50.74 -25.67
CA GLY A 291 39.97 52.09 -26.17
C GLY A 291 38.47 52.34 -26.33
N ALA A 292 37.94 53.20 -25.45
CA ALA A 292 36.81 54.11 -25.67
C ALA A 292 35.51 53.57 -26.31
N VAL A 293 34.68 52.85 -25.55
CA VAL A 293 33.21 53.00 -25.59
C VAL A 293 32.62 52.73 -24.20
N ALA A 294 32.88 53.62 -23.25
CA ALA A 294 32.29 53.57 -21.92
C ALA A 294 31.58 54.89 -21.61
N THR A 295 30.55 55.23 -22.38
CA THR A 295 29.56 56.27 -22.02
C THR A 295 28.28 56.12 -22.86
N ALA A 296 27.51 55.05 -22.68
CA ALA A 296 26.16 54.99 -23.25
C ALA A 296 25.12 54.16 -22.47
N PHE A 297 25.45 53.60 -21.29
CA PHE A 297 24.52 52.75 -20.54
C PHE A 297 24.04 53.34 -19.19
N HIS A 298 24.29 54.62 -18.92
CA HIS A 298 23.82 55.27 -17.69
C HIS A 298 22.47 56.02 -17.81
N LEU A 299 21.75 55.93 -18.94
CA LEU A 299 20.47 56.64 -19.11
C LEU A 299 19.22 55.75 -19.16
N LEU A 300 19.38 54.42 -19.11
CA LEU A 300 18.25 53.48 -19.12
C LEU A 300 17.46 53.37 -17.79
N PRO A 301 18.02 53.60 -16.58
CA PRO A 301 17.22 53.53 -15.35
C PRO A 301 16.26 54.72 -15.16
N ALA A 302 16.56 55.88 -15.74
CA ALA A 302 15.80 57.11 -15.52
C ALA A 302 14.53 57.25 -16.38
N LEU A 303 14.45 56.51 -17.49
CA LEU A 303 13.31 56.55 -18.43
C LEU A 303 12.17 55.58 -18.06
N LEU A 304 12.46 54.57 -17.23
CA LEU A 304 11.45 53.60 -16.76
C LEU A 304 10.66 54.09 -15.54
N LEU A 305 11.20 55.03 -14.77
CA LEU A 305 10.52 55.60 -13.59
C LEU A 305 9.49 56.69 -13.94
N SER A 306 9.62 57.38 -15.08
CA SER A 306 8.65 58.40 -15.51
C SER A 306 7.37 57.80 -16.13
N LEU A 307 7.43 56.58 -16.66
CA LEU A 307 6.26 55.87 -17.21
C LEU A 307 5.33 55.29 -16.11
N LEU A 308 5.85 54.98 -14.93
CA LEU A 308 5.05 54.42 -13.83
C LEU A 308 4.14 55.44 -13.14
N VAL A 309 4.45 56.75 -13.19
CA VAL A 309 3.67 57.78 -12.48
C VAL A 309 2.45 58.25 -13.29
N VAL A 310 2.44 58.07 -14.61
CA VAL A 310 1.30 58.46 -15.47
C VAL A 310 0.19 57.41 -15.45
N SER A 311 0.51 56.14 -15.17
CA SER A 311 -0.48 55.04 -15.11
C SER A 311 -1.21 54.90 -13.77
N VAL A 312 -0.91 55.72 -12.76
CA VAL A 312 -1.58 55.69 -11.43
C VAL A 312 -2.55 56.87 -11.24
N LEU A 313 -2.61 57.81 -12.20
CA LEU A 313 -3.45 59.01 -12.14
C LEU A 313 -4.43 59.13 -13.33
N SER A 314 -4.79 58.01 -13.96
CA SER A 314 -5.94 57.90 -14.89
C SER A 314 -6.88 56.79 -14.45
#